data_AF-A0A7V3GTH1-F1
#
_entry.id   AF-A0A7V3GTH1-F1
#
_cell.length_a   1.000
_cell.length_b   1.000
_cell.length_c   1.000
_cell.angle_alpha   90.00
_cell.angle_beta   90.00
_cell.angle_gamma   90.00
#
_symmetry.space_group_name_H-M   'P 1'
#
loop_
_entity.id
_entity.type
_entity.pdbx_description
1 polymer ?
#
loop_
_entity_poly.entity_id
_entity_poly.type
_entity_poly.pdbx_seq_one_letter_code
_entity_poly.pdbx_strand_id
1 'polypeptide(L)'
;MTPSFDLAYLTDLAREAGRIALDWFRHTTVEMKSDATPVTQADKAIERFLTAKLRQAYPDFGILGEEGADLDERARFRWVLDPIDGTNAFAAGLPVWGISIGLMEGARPLAGVVYLPAVDDMFAV
;
A
#
# COMPACT_ATOMS: atom_id res chain seq x y z
N MET A 1 24.89 -6.24 -6.09
CA MET A 1 24.59 -5.18 -5.12
C MET A 1 23.24 -5.50 -4.50
N THR A 2 23.19 -5.58 -3.18
CA THR A 2 21.94 -5.56 -2.41
C THR A 2 21.27 -4.21 -2.67
N PRO A 3 19.95 -4.15 -2.95
CA PRO A 3 19.27 -2.86 -3.06
C PRO A 3 19.42 -2.10 -1.74
N SER A 4 19.70 -0.81 -1.81
CA SER A 4 19.60 0.07 -0.65
C SER A 4 18.17 0.57 -0.60
N PHE A 5 17.39 0.07 0.34
CA PHE A 5 16.09 0.63 0.72
C PHE A 5 16.13 0.97 2.21
N ASP A 6 15.31 1.93 2.61
CA ASP A 6 15.22 2.39 4.00
C ASP A 6 13.90 1.93 4.62
N LEU A 7 13.97 0.97 5.55
CA LEU A 7 12.79 0.44 6.23
C LEU A 7 12.08 1.52 7.07
N ALA A 8 12.84 2.45 7.67
CA ALA A 8 12.24 3.54 8.45
C ALA A 8 11.43 4.47 7.55
N TYR A 9 11.94 4.77 6.35
CA TYR A 9 11.19 5.53 5.35
C TYR A 9 9.89 4.81 4.94
N LEU A 10 9.92 3.49 4.74
CA LEU A 10 8.71 2.72 4.40
C LEU A 10 7.69 2.73 5.55
N THR A 11 8.15 2.61 6.79
CA THR A 11 7.31 2.76 7.99
C THR A 11 6.66 4.14 8.06
N ASP A 12 7.40 5.21 7.75
CA ASP A 12 6.85 6.57 7.72
C ASP A 12 5.80 6.75 6.62
N LEU A 13 6.04 6.20 5.42
CA LEU A 13 5.05 6.18 4.34
C LEU A 13 3.77 5.44 4.75
N ALA A 14 3.89 4.30 5.41
CA ALA A 14 2.74 3.56 5.90
C ALA A 14 1.94 4.38 6.93
N ARG A 15 2.61 5.13 7.82
CA ARG A 15 1.93 6.05 8.76
C ARG A 15 1.24 7.20 8.05
N GLU A 16 1.87 7.82 7.05
CA GLU A 16 1.25 8.88 6.26
C GLU A 16 0.04 8.38 5.48
N ALA A 17 0.15 7.22 4.83
CA ALA A 17 -0.98 6.53 4.20
C ALA A 17 -2.08 6.21 5.22
N GLY A 18 -1.73 5.82 6.44
CA GLY A 18 -2.68 5.55 7.52
C GLY A 18 -3.49 6.79 7.91
N ARG A 19 -2.86 7.96 7.96
CA ARG A 19 -3.56 9.23 8.19
C ARG A 19 -4.55 9.52 7.07
N ILE A 20 -4.14 9.32 5.81
CA ILE A 20 -5.05 9.45 4.66
C ILE A 20 -6.24 8.50 4.83
N ALA A 21 -6.00 7.21 5.12
CA ALA A 21 -7.05 6.22 5.30
C ALA A 21 -8.06 6.60 6.40
N LEU A 22 -7.57 7.12 7.53
CA LEU A 22 -8.40 7.53 8.67
C LEU A 22 -9.33 8.70 8.33
N ASP A 23 -8.97 9.60 7.42
CA ASP A 23 -9.85 10.69 6.96
C ASP A 23 -11.10 10.15 6.24
N TRP A 24 -11.01 8.97 5.64
CA TRP A 24 -12.11 8.30 4.93
C TRP A 24 -12.82 7.24 5.77
N PHE A 25 -12.19 6.74 6.84
CA PHE A 25 -12.71 5.64 7.63
C PHE A 25 -14.09 6.00 8.21
N ARG A 26 -15.07 5.10 8.04
CA ARG A 26 -16.51 5.28 8.40
C ARG A 26 -17.28 6.34 7.59
N HIS A 27 -16.63 7.01 6.64
CA HIS A 27 -17.24 8.03 5.78
C HIS A 27 -17.09 7.70 4.28
N THR A 28 -16.64 6.48 3.98
CA THR A 28 -16.30 6.06 2.62
C THR A 28 -17.49 5.51 1.86
N THR A 29 -17.39 5.53 0.53
CA THR A 29 -18.31 4.84 -0.38
C THR A 29 -17.57 3.71 -1.07
N VAL A 30 -18.20 2.55 -1.14
CA VAL A 30 -17.66 1.37 -1.84
C VAL A 30 -18.11 1.39 -3.29
N GLU A 31 -17.14 1.23 -4.18
CA GLU A 31 -17.34 0.88 -5.58
C GLU A 31 -16.93 -0.59 -5.78
N MET A 32 -17.53 -1.27 -6.76
CA MET A 32 -17.14 -2.64 -7.11
C MET A 32 -16.28 -2.61 -8.36
N LYS A 33 -15.11 -3.25 -8.32
CA LYS A 33 -14.27 -3.49 -9.49
C LYS A 33 -14.92 -4.51 -10.43
N SER A 34 -14.37 -4.63 -11.64
CA SER A 34 -14.87 -5.57 -12.66
C SER A 34 -14.77 -7.05 -12.25
N ASP A 35 -13.84 -7.37 -11.36
CA ASP A 35 -13.64 -8.71 -10.78
C ASP A 35 -14.48 -8.95 -9.52
N ALA A 36 -15.40 -8.04 -9.19
CA ALA A 36 -16.26 -8.05 -8.01
C ALA A 36 -15.52 -7.92 -6.66
N THR A 37 -14.31 -7.36 -6.66
CA THR A 37 -13.66 -6.90 -5.42
C THR A 37 -14.11 -5.46 -5.06
N PRO A 38 -14.23 -5.13 -3.76
CA PRO A 38 -14.55 -3.77 -3.32
C PRO A 38 -13.35 -2.83 -3.48
N VAL A 39 -13.61 -1.57 -3.79
CA VAL A 39 -12.62 -0.48 -3.78
C VAL A 39 -13.26 0.78 -3.25
N THR A 40 -12.49 1.63 -2.57
CA THR A 40 -12.97 2.92 -2.08
C THR A 40 -12.13 4.08 -2.60
N GLN A 41 -12.58 5.31 -2.33
CA GLN A 41 -11.80 6.52 -2.64
C GLN A 41 -10.49 6.59 -1.83
N ALA A 42 -10.45 5.96 -0.66
CA ALA A 42 -9.27 5.85 0.18
C ALA A 42 -8.20 4.98 -0.48
N ASP A 43 -8.57 3.82 -1.03
CA ASP A 43 -7.65 2.93 -1.76
C ASP A 43 -6.93 3.69 -2.88
N LYS A 44 -7.71 4.34 -3.75
CA LYS A 44 -7.20 5.11 -4.87
C LYS A 44 -6.32 6.28 -4.41
N ALA A 45 -6.65 6.93 -3.29
CA ALA A 45 -5.87 8.05 -2.75
C ALA A 45 -4.53 7.60 -2.18
N ILE A 46 -4.52 6.50 -1.43
CA ILE A 46 -3.33 5.91 -0.83
C ILE A 46 -2.41 5.34 -1.93
N GLU A 47 -2.93 4.63 -2.93
CA GLU A 47 -2.09 4.12 -4.02
C GLU A 47 -1.39 5.25 -4.78
N ARG A 48 -2.13 6.32 -5.11
CA ARG A 48 -1.54 7.51 -5.76
C ARG A 48 -0.43 8.12 -4.90
N PHE A 49 -0.66 8.26 -3.60
CA PHE A 49 0.31 8.80 -2.66
C PHE A 49 1.58 7.95 -2.59
N LEU A 50 1.43 6.65 -2.31
CA LEU A 50 2.54 5.71 -2.20
C LEU A 50 3.32 5.60 -3.51
N THR A 51 2.63 5.49 -4.64
CA THR A 51 3.25 5.44 -5.97
C THR A 51 4.08 6.68 -6.24
N ALA A 52 3.57 7.88 -5.96
CA ALA A 52 4.30 9.12 -6.16
C ALA A 52 5.58 9.18 -5.30
N LYS A 53 5.48 8.82 -4.02
CA LYS A 53 6.61 8.83 -3.07
C LYS A 53 7.67 7.79 -3.41
N LEU A 54 7.25 6.60 -3.81
CA LEU A 54 8.17 5.51 -4.14
C LEU A 54 8.85 5.75 -5.49
N ARG A 55 8.15 6.27 -6.51
CA ARG A 55 8.81 6.68 -7.77
C ARG A 55 9.83 7.78 -7.58
N GLN A 56 9.56 8.72 -6.67
CA GLN A 56 10.49 9.81 -6.36
C GLN A 56 11.76 9.28 -5.66
N ALA A 57 11.60 8.38 -4.68
CA ALA A 57 12.72 7.87 -3.89
C ALA A 57 13.50 6.73 -4.61
N TYR A 58 12.80 5.91 -5.40
CA TYR A 58 13.31 4.69 -6.03
C TYR A 58 12.90 4.64 -7.52
N PRO A 59 13.39 5.55 -8.36
CA PRO A 59 12.94 5.68 -9.75
C PRO A 59 13.18 4.45 -10.62
N ASP A 60 14.14 3.59 -10.25
CA ASP A 60 14.47 2.36 -10.99
C ASP A 60 13.65 1.13 -10.56
N PHE A 61 12.75 1.28 -9.57
CA PHE A 61 11.96 0.19 -9.02
C PHE A 61 10.59 0.17 -9.70
N GLY A 62 10.15 -1.02 -10.09
CA GLY A 62 8.78 -1.22 -10.56
C GLY A 62 7.78 -1.04 -9.42
N ILE A 63 6.52 -0.80 -9.76
CA ILE A 63 5.42 -0.72 -8.79
C ILE A 63 4.29 -1.59 -9.31
N LEU A 64 3.80 -2.48 -8.46
CA LEU A 64 2.59 -3.25 -8.66
C LEU A 64 1.60 -2.81 -7.59
N GLY A 65 0.53 -2.16 -8.01
CA GLY A 65 -0.57 -1.74 -7.15
C GLY A 65 -1.87 -2.43 -7.54
N GLU A 66 -2.81 -2.52 -6.62
CA GLU A 66 -4.12 -3.15 -6.82
C GLU A 66 -5.08 -2.26 -7.64
N GLU A 67 -4.83 -0.94 -7.71
CA GLU A 67 -5.75 0.06 -8.25
C GLU A 67 -5.30 0.69 -9.58
N GLY A 68 -4.27 0.14 -10.22
CA GLY A 68 -3.87 0.51 -11.58
C GLY A 68 -2.40 0.92 -11.77
N ALA A 69 -1.53 0.75 -10.78
CA ALA A 69 -0.09 0.85 -11.04
C ALA A 69 0.42 -0.33 -11.89
N ASP A 70 0.80 -0.02 -13.14
CA ASP A 70 1.30 -0.98 -14.14
C ASP A 70 2.65 -1.58 -13.76
N LEU A 71 2.71 -2.91 -13.86
CA LEU A 71 3.91 -3.70 -13.65
C LEU A 71 4.96 -3.43 -14.74
N ASP A 72 6.10 -2.83 -14.38
CA ASP A 72 7.29 -2.95 -15.21
C ASP A 72 7.91 -4.34 -15.01
N GLU A 73 7.56 -5.27 -15.90
CA GLU A 73 8.08 -6.65 -15.89
C GLU A 73 9.61 -6.72 -15.96
N ARG A 74 10.27 -5.67 -16.48
CA ARG A 74 11.73 -5.61 -16.62
C ARG A 74 12.43 -5.12 -15.36
N ALA A 75 11.69 -4.51 -14.42
CA ALA A 75 12.25 -4.04 -13.17
C ALA A 75 12.69 -5.24 -12.30
N ARG A 76 13.96 -5.20 -11.88
CA ARG A 76 14.56 -6.20 -10.98
C ARG A 76 13.93 -6.16 -9.59
N PHE A 77 13.70 -4.95 -9.08
CA PHE A 77 13.06 -4.69 -7.79
C PHE A 77 11.69 -4.09 -8.01
N ARG A 78 10.70 -4.50 -7.22
CA ARG A 78 9.33 -4.05 -7.37
C ARG A 78 8.67 -3.83 -6.02
N TRP A 79 7.99 -2.71 -5.89
CA TRP A 79 7.06 -2.46 -4.80
C TRP A 79 5.76 -3.20 -5.07
N VAL A 80 5.19 -3.82 -4.04
CA VAL A 80 3.86 -4.43 -4.07
C VAL A 80 3.03 -3.70 -3.03
N LEU A 81 1.95 -3.06 -3.47
CA LEU A 81 1.15 -2.17 -2.62
C LEU A 81 -0.26 -2.72 -2.49
N ASP A 82 -0.73 -2.82 -1.24
CA ASP A 82 -2.15 -2.97 -0.91
C ASP A 82 -2.56 -1.74 -0.08
N PRO A 83 -3.29 -0.79 -0.69
CA PRO A 83 -3.72 0.44 -0.04
C PRO A 83 -4.61 0.23 1.19
N ILE A 84 -5.51 -0.76 1.15
CA ILE A 84 -6.40 -1.15 2.25
C ILE A 84 -6.63 -2.66 2.20
N ASP A 85 -5.76 -3.40 2.87
CA ASP A 85 -5.99 -4.82 3.16
C ASP A 85 -7.17 -4.93 4.11
N GLY A 86 -8.25 -5.56 3.65
CA GLY A 86 -9.52 -5.64 4.36
C GLY A 86 -10.50 -4.52 4.03
N THR A 87 -10.61 -4.09 2.77
CA THR A 87 -11.55 -3.06 2.29
C THR A 87 -12.99 -3.26 2.78
N ASN A 88 -13.47 -4.50 2.88
CA ASN A 88 -14.81 -4.80 3.44
C ASN A 88 -14.91 -4.40 4.92
N ALA A 89 -13.89 -4.70 5.72
CA ALA A 89 -13.84 -4.32 7.13
C ALA A 89 -13.73 -2.79 7.27
N PHE A 90 -12.89 -2.16 6.44
CA PHE A 90 -12.76 -0.70 6.36
C PHE A 90 -14.11 -0.02 6.06
N ALA A 91 -14.81 -0.47 5.02
CA ALA A 91 -16.11 0.04 4.62
C ALA A 91 -17.20 -0.19 5.66
N ALA A 92 -17.15 -1.33 6.37
CA ALA A 92 -18.05 -1.63 7.47
C ALA A 92 -17.72 -0.87 8.78
N GLY A 93 -16.65 -0.06 8.79
CA GLY A 93 -16.23 0.69 9.98
C GLY A 93 -15.60 -0.18 11.07
N LEU A 94 -15.22 -1.42 10.75
CA LEU A 94 -14.50 -2.33 11.65
C LEU A 94 -13.01 -1.94 11.69
N PRO A 95 -12.30 -2.12 12.81
CA PRO A 95 -10.93 -1.61 12.98
C PRO A 95 -9.84 -2.56 12.45
N VAL A 96 -10.20 -3.68 11.81
CA VAL A 96 -9.26 -4.71 11.35
C VAL A 96 -9.05 -4.58 9.85
N TRP A 97 -8.20 -3.65 9.47
CA TRP A 97 -7.73 -3.37 8.12
C TRP A 97 -6.36 -2.69 8.20
N GLY A 98 -5.58 -2.73 7.14
CA GLY A 98 -4.24 -2.14 7.15
C GLY A 98 -3.73 -1.69 5.79
N ILE A 99 -2.56 -1.07 5.80
CA ILE A 99 -1.82 -0.69 4.60
C ILE A 99 -0.61 -1.60 4.50
N SER A 100 -0.41 -2.22 3.34
CA SER A 100 0.73 -3.10 3.10
C SER A 100 1.66 -2.54 2.02
N ILE A 101 2.95 -2.48 2.34
CA ILE A 101 4.04 -2.08 1.44
C ILE A 101 5.07 -3.20 1.43
N GLY A 102 5.15 -3.95 0.33
CA GLY A 102 6.12 -5.01 0.12
C GLY A 102 7.21 -4.62 -0.87
N LEU A 103 8.43 -5.14 -0.69
CA LEU A 103 9.52 -5.07 -1.65
C LEU A 103 9.89 -6.47 -2.13
N MET A 104 9.93 -6.66 -3.45
CA MET A 104 10.28 -7.92 -4.10
C MET A 104 11.52 -7.77 -4.98
N GLU A 105 12.37 -8.79 -5.03
CA GLU A 105 13.34 -9.02 -6.11
C GLU A 105 12.93 -10.27 -6.90
N GLY A 106 12.33 -10.06 -8.08
CA GLY A 106 11.63 -11.14 -8.77
C GLY A 106 10.55 -11.75 -7.89
N ALA A 107 10.65 -13.05 -7.59
CA ALA A 107 9.71 -13.76 -6.71
C ALA A 107 10.13 -13.78 -5.22
N ARG A 108 11.25 -13.13 -4.86
CA ARG A 108 11.81 -13.16 -3.50
C ARG A 108 11.39 -11.91 -2.72
N PRO A 109 10.68 -12.03 -1.58
CA PRO A 109 10.41 -10.90 -0.70
C PRO A 109 11.70 -10.44 -0.02
N LEU A 110 11.91 -9.13 0.04
CA LEU A 110 13.06 -8.49 0.68
C LEU A 110 12.69 -7.69 1.93
N ALA A 111 11.53 -7.05 1.92
CA ALA A 111 11.01 -6.28 3.04
C ALA A 111 9.49 -6.19 2.97
N GLY A 112 8.87 -5.93 4.11
CA GLY A 112 7.43 -5.74 4.23
C GLY A 112 7.08 -4.83 5.38
N VAL A 113 6.15 -3.90 5.15
CA VAL A 113 5.53 -3.07 6.18
C VAL A 113 4.03 -3.28 6.12
N VAL A 114 3.42 -3.57 7.27
CA VAL A 114 1.98 -3.62 7.45
C VAL A 114 1.62 -2.72 8.63
N TYR A 115 0.77 -1.74 8.39
CA TYR A 115 0.29 -0.80 9.41
C TYR A 115 -1.22 -0.87 9.54
N LEU A 116 -1.74 -1.07 10.75
CA LEU A 116 -3.16 -1.04 11.07
C LEU A 116 -3.49 0.29 11.77
N PRO A 117 -3.96 1.32 11.05
CA PRO A 117 -4.08 2.67 11.62
C PRO A 117 -5.15 2.78 12.70
N ALA A 118 -6.22 2.00 12.59
CA ALA A 118 -7.33 2.03 13.54
C ALA A 118 -6.96 1.53 14.95
N VAL A 119 -5.85 0.78 15.07
CA VAL A 119 -5.34 0.24 16.35
C VAL A 119 -3.89 0.66 16.64
N ASP A 120 -3.30 1.50 15.78
CA ASP A 120 -1.90 1.95 15.83
C ASP A 120 -0.88 0.81 16.02
N ASP A 121 -1.03 -0.26 15.23
CA ASP A 121 -0.13 -1.43 15.27
C ASP A 121 0.68 -1.54 13.98
N MET A 122 2.00 -1.69 14.11
CA MET A 122 2.98 -1.61 13.02
C MET A 122 3.88 -2.85 13.01
N PHE A 123 3.92 -3.53 11.86
CA PHE A 123 4.79 -4.66 11.59
C PHE A 123 5.74 -4.29 10.44
N ALA A 124 7.04 -4.47 10.65
CA ALA A 124 8.06 -4.16 9.64
C ALA A 124 9.19 -5.20 9.69
N VAL A 125 9.57 -5.75 8.53
CA VAL A 125 10.65 -6.76 8.38
C VAL A 125 11.51 -6.51 7.16
#